data_AF-A0A930T5Q8-F1
#
_entry.id   AF-A0A930T5Q8-F1
#
_cell.length_a   1.000
_cell.length_b   1.000
_cell.length_c   1.000
_cell.angle_alpha   90.00
_cell.angle_beta   90.00
_cell.angle_gamma   90.00
#
_symmetry.space_group_name_H-M   'P 1'
#
loop_
_entity.id
_entity.type
_entity.pdbx_description
1 polymer ?
#
loop_
_entity_poly.entity_id
_entity_poly.type
_entity_poly.pdbx_seq_one_letter_code
_entity_poly.pdbx_strand_id
1 'polypeptide(L)'
;MSNNFNFQVANLSLNLPDEWLEKLDKIALQKEQNIEELVTDIIGQYLTIDIEPLKIEEILQKNKAVEGRLKVLENKVLENKDQQIEKIVNRLSILEKLVASLQINRSLAPVQFSQDYDEIEDEPDEILTDFLL
;
A
#
# COMPACT_ATOMS: atom_id res chain seq x y z
N MET A 1 -27.57 -10.43 25.00
CA MET A 1 -26.77 -11.63 25.33
C MET A 1 -26.13 -12.10 24.04
N SER A 2 -24.81 -11.96 23.91
CA SER A 2 -24.10 -12.31 22.68
C SER A 2 -23.67 -13.77 22.76
N ASN A 3 -24.32 -14.63 22.00
CA ASN A 3 -23.90 -16.03 21.90
C ASN A 3 -22.64 -16.09 21.01
N ASN A 4 -21.49 -16.37 21.62
CA ASN A 4 -20.27 -16.72 20.91
C ASN A 4 -20.45 -18.11 20.29
N PHE A 5 -20.77 -18.17 19.01
CA PHE A 5 -20.70 -19.41 18.25
C PHE A 5 -19.22 -19.67 17.92
N ASN A 6 -18.61 -20.61 18.65
CA ASN A 6 -17.32 -21.18 18.26
C ASN A 6 -17.57 -22.08 17.03
N PHE A 7 -17.27 -21.57 15.83
CA PHE A 7 -17.44 -22.34 14.61
C PHE A 7 -16.25 -23.29 14.41
N GLN A 8 -16.51 -24.60 14.54
CA GLN A 8 -15.56 -25.62 14.09
C GLN A 8 -15.74 -25.81 12.58
N VAL A 9 -14.65 -25.69 11.82
CA VAL A 9 -14.64 -26.04 10.40
C VAL A 9 -14.77 -27.56 10.29
N ALA A 10 -15.90 -28.03 9.76
CA ALA A 10 -16.13 -29.44 9.50
C ALA A 10 -15.74 -29.75 8.06
N ASN A 11 -14.73 -30.61 7.87
CA ASN A 11 -14.37 -31.11 6.55
C ASN A 11 -15.33 -32.24 6.18
N LEU A 12 -16.16 -32.02 5.15
CA LEU A 12 -17.09 -33.03 4.65
C LEU A 12 -16.48 -33.72 3.42
N SER A 13 -16.12 -35.00 3.55
CA SER A 13 -15.76 -35.84 2.42
C SER A 13 -16.97 -36.68 2.01
N LEU A 14 -17.55 -36.39 0.85
CA LEU A 14 -18.65 -37.17 0.30
C LEU A 14 -18.10 -38.14 -0.74
N ASN A 15 -18.40 -39.43 -0.58
CA ASN A 15 -18.10 -40.43 -1.60
C ASN A 15 -19.39 -40.66 -2.40
N LEU A 16 -19.52 -39.93 -3.52
CA LEU A 16 -20.70 -39.96 -4.38
C LEU A 16 -20.41 -40.78 -5.65
N PRO A 17 -21.38 -41.55 -6.16
CA PRO A 17 -21.25 -42.16 -7.48
C PRO A 17 -21.04 -41.10 -8.57
N ASP A 18 -20.28 -41.43 -9.62
CA ASP A 18 -19.92 -40.49 -10.69
C ASP A 18 -21.15 -39.82 -11.34
N GLU A 19 -22.26 -40.57 -11.49
CA GLU A 19 -23.53 -40.04 -12.02
C GLU A 19 -24.11 -38.89 -11.19
N TRP A 20 -23.85 -38.86 -9.88
CA TRP A 20 -24.30 -37.80 -9.00
C TRP A 20 -23.36 -36.60 -9.03
N LEU A 21 -22.06 -36.82 -9.19
CA LEU A 21 -21.09 -35.74 -9.41
C LEU A 21 -21.42 -34.97 -10.69
N GLU A 22 -21.68 -35.66 -11.79
CA GLU A 22 -22.06 -35.01 -13.05
C GLU A 22 -23.37 -34.19 -12.94
N LYS A 23 -24.33 -34.67 -12.14
CA LYS A 23 -25.58 -33.94 -11.90
C LYS A 23 -25.34 -32.69 -11.05
N LEU A 24 -24.50 -32.78 -10.03
CA LEU A 24 -24.12 -31.63 -9.21
C LEU A 24 -23.37 -30.59 -10.03
N ASP A 25 -22.43 -31.00 -10.88
CA ASP A 25 -21.71 -30.10 -11.80
C ASP A 25 -22.68 -29.38 -12.73
N LYS A 26 -23.63 -30.10 -13.33
CA LYS A 26 -24.66 -29.50 -14.20
C LYS A 26 -25.52 -28.48 -13.44
N ILE A 27 -25.90 -28.77 -12.20
CA ILE A 27 -26.70 -27.85 -11.38
C ILE A 27 -25.88 -26.63 -10.96
N ALA A 28 -24.60 -26.82 -10.60
CA ALA A 28 -23.67 -25.75 -10.26
C ALA A 28 -23.45 -24.79 -11.45
N LEU A 29 -23.25 -25.34 -12.65
CA LEU A 29 -23.18 -24.60 -13.91
C LEU A 29 -24.47 -23.81 -14.20
N GLN A 30 -25.64 -24.41 -13.98
CA GLN A 30 -26.93 -23.76 -14.22
C GLN A 30 -27.19 -22.60 -13.25
N LYS A 31 -26.68 -22.69 -12.02
CA LYS A 31 -26.85 -21.66 -10.98
C LYS A 31 -25.71 -20.65 -10.93
N GLU A 32 -24.68 -20.79 -11.77
CA GLU A 32 -23.45 -20.00 -11.74
C GLU A 32 -22.80 -19.98 -10.34
N GLN A 33 -22.85 -21.11 -9.63
CA GLN A 33 -22.33 -21.26 -8.27
C GLN A 33 -21.23 -22.32 -8.22
N ASN A 34 -20.31 -22.20 -7.26
CA ASN A 34 -19.34 -23.25 -6.98
C ASN A 34 -20.07 -24.47 -6.34
N ILE A 35 -19.62 -25.68 -6.64
CA ILE A 35 -20.15 -26.93 -6.08
C ILE A 35 -20.12 -26.90 -4.55
N GLU A 36 -19.06 -26.37 -3.94
CA GLU A 36 -18.96 -26.25 -2.48
C GLU A 36 -20.06 -25.35 -1.89
N GLU A 37 -20.34 -24.22 -2.55
CA GLU A 37 -21.42 -23.30 -2.15
C GLU A 37 -22.79 -23.94 -2.35
N LEU A 38 -22.99 -24.65 -3.46
CA LEU A 38 -24.22 -25.37 -3.77
C LEU A 38 -24.51 -26.47 -2.74
N VAL A 39 -23.52 -27.28 -2.38
CA VAL A 39 -23.65 -28.35 -1.38
C VAL A 39 -23.94 -27.74 -0.01
N THR A 40 -23.25 -26.66 0.35
CA THR A 40 -23.51 -25.94 1.61
C THR A 40 -24.93 -25.40 1.65
N ASP A 41 -25.41 -24.77 0.57
CA ASP A 41 -26.77 -24.26 0.44
C ASP A 41 -27.82 -25.38 0.53
N ILE A 42 -27.60 -26.52 -0.11
CA ILE A 42 -28.48 -27.70 -0.02
C ILE A 42 -28.53 -28.22 1.42
N ILE A 43 -27.39 -28.34 2.09
CA ILE A 43 -27.31 -28.82 3.47
C ILE A 43 -28.01 -27.83 4.42
N GLY A 44 -27.81 -26.52 4.27
CA GLY A 44 -28.51 -25.55 5.11
C GLY A 44 -30.02 -25.53 4.86
N GLN A 45 -30.46 -25.63 3.61
CA GLN A 45 -31.88 -25.80 3.28
C GLN A 45 -32.47 -27.07 3.93
N TYR A 46 -31.75 -28.19 3.87
CA TYR A 46 -32.17 -29.44 4.51
C TYR A 46 -32.24 -29.34 6.04
N LEU A 47 -31.28 -28.64 6.65
CA LEU A 47 -31.25 -28.40 8.10
C LEU A 47 -32.19 -27.28 8.55
N THR A 48 -32.94 -26.65 7.62
CA THR A 48 -33.77 -25.46 7.90
C THR A 48 -32.96 -24.31 8.53
N ILE A 49 -31.66 -24.28 8.28
CA ILE A 49 -30.75 -23.23 8.73
C ILE A 49 -30.63 -22.27 7.56
N ASP A 50 -31.17 -21.06 7.76
CA ASP A 50 -30.91 -19.98 6.82
C ASP A 50 -29.43 -19.58 6.93
N ILE A 51 -28.66 -19.85 5.87
CA ILE A 51 -27.20 -19.65 5.83
C ILE A 51 -26.84 -18.23 5.37
N GLU A 52 -27.80 -17.50 4.79
CA GLU A 52 -27.61 -16.09 4.42
C GLU A 52 -27.13 -15.22 5.59
N PRO A 53 -27.74 -15.26 6.79
CA PRO A 53 -27.25 -14.49 7.92
C PRO A 53 -25.82 -14.87 8.34
N LEU A 54 -25.42 -16.13 8.17
CA LEU A 54 -24.05 -16.58 8.47
C LEU A 54 -23.04 -16.04 7.44
N LYS A 55 -23.37 -16.08 6.14
CA LYS A 55 -22.55 -15.49 5.07
C LYS A 55 -22.40 -13.97 5.26
N ILE A 56 -23.49 -13.29 5.64
CA ILE A 56 -23.47 -11.84 5.90
C ILE A 56 -22.57 -11.50 7.08
N GLU A 57 -22.66 -12.25 8.19
CA GLU A 57 -21.79 -12.06 9.37
C GLU A 57 -20.30 -12.22 9.00
N GLU A 58 -19.97 -13.26 8.22
CA GLU A 58 -18.59 -13.50 7.76
C GLU A 58 -18.07 -12.36 6.87
N ILE A 59 -18.89 -11.89 5.92
CA ILE A 59 -18.54 -10.76 5.05
C ILE A 59 -18.36 -9.47 5.89
N LEU A 60 -19.22 -9.23 6.88
CA LEU A 60 -19.10 -8.07 7.78
C LEU A 60 -17.82 -8.11 8.60
N GLN A 61 -17.42 -9.30 9.08
CA GLN A 61 -16.15 -9.46 9.80
C GLN A 61 -14.95 -9.23 8.89
N LYS A 62 -14.97 -9.76 7.66
CA LYS A 62 -13.92 -9.51 6.66
C LYS A 62 -13.83 -8.03 6.31
N ASN A 63 -14.95 -7.34 6.11
CA ASN A 63 -14.96 -5.90 5.85
C ASN A 63 -14.39 -5.08 7.01
N LYS A 64 -14.79 -5.37 8.25
CA LYS A 64 -14.21 -4.71 9.44
C LYS A 64 -12.70 -4.91 9.54
N ALA A 65 -12.21 -6.11 9.23
CA ALA A 65 -10.78 -6.40 9.22
C ALA A 65 -10.04 -5.60 8.13
N VAL A 66 -10.62 -5.50 6.93
CA VAL A 66 -10.08 -4.71 5.81
C VAL A 66 -10.04 -3.23 6.18
N GLU A 67 -11.13 -2.66 6.70
CA GLU A 67 -11.18 -1.27 7.16
C GLU A 67 -10.11 -0.98 8.23
N GLY A 68 -9.91 -1.91 9.18
CA GLY A 68 -8.87 -1.80 10.18
C GLY A 68 -7.46 -1.73 9.56
N ARG A 69 -7.17 -2.58 8.58
CA ARG A 69 -5.89 -2.57 7.85
C ARG A 69 -5.70 -1.28 7.05
N LEU A 70 -6.76 -0.76 6.47
CA LEU A 70 -6.76 0.48 5.68
C LEU A 70 -6.40 1.67 6.57
N LYS A 71 -7.02 1.80 7.75
CA LYS A 71 -6.69 2.84 8.74
C LYS A 71 -5.24 2.78 9.21
N VAL A 72 -4.71 1.57 9.45
CA VAL A 72 -3.29 1.40 9.83
C VAL A 72 -2.37 1.86 8.72
N LEU A 73 -2.70 1.57 7.46
CA LEU A 73 -1.91 1.98 6.32
C LEU A 73 -1.94 3.50 6.12
N GLU A 74 -3.13 4.11 6.22
CA GLU A 74 -3.28 5.58 6.15
C GLU A 74 -2.44 6.28 7.22
N ASN A 75 -2.51 5.81 8.47
CA ASN A 75 -1.72 6.38 9.56
C ASN A 75 -0.21 6.26 9.31
N LYS A 76 0.27 5.10 8.83
CA LYS A 76 1.69 4.91 8.50
C LYS A 76 2.15 5.81 7.35
N VAL A 77 1.30 6.01 6.34
CA VAL A 77 1.62 6.89 5.21
C VAL A 77 1.67 8.34 5.67
N LEU A 78 0.74 8.78 6.51
CA LEU A 78 0.76 10.13 7.09
C LEU A 78 2.03 10.34 7.93
N GLU A 79 2.31 9.43 8.87
CA GLU A 79 3.45 9.54 9.77
C GLU A 79 4.79 9.58 9.01
N ASN A 80 4.94 8.73 7.99
CA ASN A 80 6.13 8.76 7.14
C ASN A 80 6.26 10.07 6.36
N LYS A 81 5.15 10.60 5.84
CA LYS A 81 5.16 11.91 5.15
C LYS A 81 5.56 13.04 6.08
N ASP A 82 5.01 13.07 7.29
CA ASP A 82 5.33 14.10 8.28
C ASP A 82 6.82 14.06 8.67
N GLN A 83 7.37 12.87 8.90
CA GLN A 83 8.80 12.68 9.16
C GLN A 83 9.69 13.15 7.99
N GLN A 84 9.27 12.88 6.75
CA GLN A 84 10.01 13.34 5.57
C GLN A 84 9.94 14.86 5.42
N ILE A 85 8.78 15.46 5.67
CA ILE A 85 8.61 16.92 5.64
C ILE A 85 9.50 17.56 6.70
N GLU A 86 9.48 17.07 7.94
CA GLU A 86 10.32 17.59 9.02
C GLU A 86 11.81 17.54 8.65
N LYS A 87 12.26 16.43 8.06
CA LYS A 87 13.65 16.29 7.59
C LYS A 87 14.01 17.31 6.51
N ILE A 88 13.10 17.58 5.58
CA ILE A 88 13.30 18.58 4.52
C ILE A 88 13.34 19.99 5.13
N VAL A 89 12.41 20.32 6.02
CA VAL A 89 12.35 21.62 6.72
C VAL A 89 13.67 21.87 7.47
N ASN A 90 14.17 20.88 8.21
CA ASN A 90 15.44 20.99 8.92
C ASN A 90 16.62 21.22 7.97
N ARG A 91 16.67 20.51 6.84
CA ARG A 91 17.72 20.72 5.82
C ARG A 91 17.65 22.12 5.20
N LEU A 92 16.45 22.61 4.90
CA LEU A 92 16.25 23.97 4.39
C LEU A 92 16.71 25.02 5.41
N SER A 93 16.36 24.86 6.68
CA SER A 93 16.81 25.79 7.74
C SER A 93 18.35 25.82 7.87
N ILE A 94 19.02 24.67 7.73
CA ILE A 94 20.49 24.61 7.72
C ILE A 94 21.05 25.36 6.51
N LEU A 95 20.48 25.13 5.32
CA LEU A 95 20.91 25.81 4.09
C LEU A 95 20.71 27.32 4.18
N GLU A 96 19.59 27.79 4.72
CA GLU A 96 19.32 29.22 4.94
C GLU A 96 20.39 29.86 5.83
N LYS A 97 20.76 29.20 6.94
CA LYS A 97 21.83 29.67 7.84
C LYS A 97 23.19 29.70 7.15
N LEU A 98 23.51 28.69 6.34
CA LEU A 98 24.75 28.66 5.57
C LEU A 98 24.81 29.79 4.55
N VAL A 99 23.74 30.01 3.79
CA VAL A 99 23.64 31.13 2.84
C VAL A 99 23.82 32.48 3.55
N ALA A 100 23.15 32.69 4.68
CA ALA A 100 23.31 33.91 5.47
C ALA A 100 24.77 34.10 5.93
N SER A 101 25.43 33.03 6.39
CA SER A 101 26.85 33.10 6.80
C SER A 101 27.79 33.44 5.63
N LEU A 102 27.54 32.91 4.44
CA LEU A 102 28.34 33.19 3.24
C LEU A 102 28.15 34.62 2.74
N GLN A 103 26.92 35.15 2.82
CA GLN A 103 26.63 36.55 2.46
C GLN A 103 27.34 37.55 3.38
N ILE A 104 27.40 37.26 4.69
CA ILE A 104 28.11 38.09 5.67
C ILE A 104 29.62 38.08 5.38
N ASN A 105 30.21 36.92 5.06
CA ASN A 105 31.63 36.80 4.73
C ASN A 105 32.02 37.53 3.43
N ARG A 106 31.11 37.61 2.44
CA ARG A 106 31.34 38.37 1.19
C ARG A 106 31.32 39.88 1.39
N SER A 107 30.61 40.38 2.41
CA SER A 107 30.50 41.81 2.70
C SER A 107 31.73 42.39 3.43
N LEU A 108 32.67 41.55 3.87
CA LEU A 108 33.82 41.97 4.70
C LEU A 108 35.18 41.86 3.99
N ALA A 109 35.24 41.44 2.73
CA ALA A 109 36.50 41.41 1.98
C ALA A 109 36.78 42.78 1.34
N PRO A 110 37.83 43.53 1.75
CA PRO A 110 38.24 44.71 1.03
C PRO A 110 38.89 44.27 -0.29
N VAL A 111 38.24 44.60 -1.40
CA VAL A 111 38.79 44.38 -2.74
C VAL A 111 40.02 45.28 -2.91
N GLN A 112 41.21 44.73 -2.72
CA GLN A 112 42.44 45.34 -3.22
C GLN A 112 42.58 44.99 -4.69
N PHE A 113 42.19 45.94 -5.56
CA PHE A 113 42.55 45.90 -6.97
C PHE A 113 44.06 46.04 -7.10
N SER A 114 44.76 44.93 -7.33
CA SER A 114 46.06 44.93 -8.01
C SER A 114 45.77 44.60 -9.47
N GLN A 115 45.94 45.61 -10.33
CA GLN A 115 45.95 45.43 -11.78
C GLN A 115 47.31 44.86 -12.17
N ASP A 116 47.37 43.56 -12.39
CA ASP A 116 48.39 42.96 -13.25
C ASP A 116 47.63 42.21 -14.36
N TYR A 117 47.57 42.84 -15.53
CA TYR A 117 46.99 42.26 -16.75
C TYR A 117 48.08 41.42 -17.40
N ASP A 118 48.10 40.13 -17.11
CA ASP A 118 48.68 39.14 -18.02
C ASP A 118 47.51 38.42 -18.70
N GLU A 119 47.47 38.50 -20.03
CA GLU A 119 46.53 37.82 -20.91
C GLU A 119 46.61 36.30 -20.67
N ILE A 120 45.66 35.77 -19.92
CA ILE A 120 45.40 34.32 -19.89
C ILE A 120 44.23 34.09 -20.85
N GLU A 121 44.56 33.59 -22.04
CA GLU A 121 43.61 32.96 -22.96
C GLU A 121 43.06 31.72 -22.24
N ASP A 122 41.93 31.89 -21.55
CA ASP A 122 41.20 30.78 -20.92
C ASP A 122 40.34 30.13 -22.01
N GLU A 123 40.90 29.13 -22.69
CA GLU A 123 40.12 28.24 -23.57
C GLU A 123 38.92 27.69 -22.78
N PRO A 124 37.71 27.61 -23.35
CA PRO A 124 36.58 27.03 -22.64
C PRO A 124 36.82 25.54 -22.42
N ASP A 125 37.04 25.13 -21.17
CA ASP A 125 37.06 23.72 -20.76
C ASP A 125 35.79 23.02 -21.26
N GLU A 126 35.99 22.03 -22.13
CA GLU A 126 34.92 21.19 -22.69
C GLU A 126 34.22 20.42 -21.55
N ILE A 127 33.01 20.89 -21.18
CA ILE A 127 32.20 20.25 -20.15
C ILE A 127 31.65 18.93 -20.73
N LEU A 128 32.26 17.81 -20.31
CA LEU A 128 31.72 16.45 -20.17
C LEU A 128 30.36 16.20 -20.86
N THR A 129 30.36 16.00 -22.18
CA THR A 129 29.21 15.51 -22.95
C THR A 129 29.04 13.98 -22.83
N ASP A 130 29.26 13.41 -21.65
CA ASP A 130 29.27 11.95 -21.44
C ASP A 130 28.07 11.44 -20.63
N PHE A 131 26.99 12.23 -20.52
CA PHE A 131 25.74 11.81 -19.88
C PHE A 131 24.66 11.34 -20.87
N LEU A 132 24.98 11.20 -22.16
CA LEU A 132 24.06 10.69 -23.17
C LEU A 132 24.65 9.46 -23.88
N LEU A 133 24.75 8.35 -23.14
CA LEU A 133 24.64 6.99 -23.67
C LEU A 133 24.21 6.01 -22.57
#